data_AF-A0A7C4E2N4-F1
#
_entry.id   AF-A0A7C4E2N4-F1
#
_cell.length_a   1.000
_cell.length_b   1.000
_cell.length_c   1.000
_cell.angle_alpha   90.00
_cell.angle_beta   90.00
_cell.angle_gamma   90.00
#
_symmetry.space_group_name_H-M   'P 1'
#
loop_
_entity.id
_entity.type
_entity.pdbx_description
1 polymer ?
#
loop_
_entity_poly.entity_id
_entity_poly.type
_entity_poly.pdbx_seq_one_letter_code
_entity_poly.pdbx_strand_id
1 'polypeptide(L)'
;MEYTKGILKVVEALFASAILIFFLVLINNAYLKESSKIDLELISALQDSILLLDQNGTLRKDATQFNYSKIESEIAELYNHSFKIYVTICDRTRCVGNKIDTPNTISYTIAGEIEYGPVEILVYAKR
;
A
#
# COMPACT_ATOMS: atom_id res chain seq x y z
N MET A 1 44.83 22.38 -39.06
CA MET A 1 43.44 21.87 -39.16
C MET A 1 43.09 21.13 -37.86
N GLU A 2 43.15 21.85 -36.72
CA GLU A 2 43.01 21.25 -35.37
C GLU A 2 41.78 21.74 -34.60
N TYR A 3 41.21 22.89 -35.00
CA TYR A 3 40.04 23.49 -34.37
C TYR A 3 38.77 22.62 -34.45
N THR A 4 38.60 21.87 -35.53
CA THR A 4 37.44 20.98 -35.74
C THR A 4 37.44 19.80 -34.77
N LYS A 5 38.61 19.29 -34.38
CA LYS A 5 38.72 18.18 -33.40
C LYS A 5 38.41 18.63 -31.97
N GLY A 6 38.73 19.88 -31.62
CA GLY A 6 38.41 20.46 -30.32
C GLY A 6 36.91 20.70 -30.15
N ILE A 7 36.27 21.28 -31.19
CA ILE A 7 34.82 21.54 -31.18
C ILE A 7 34.02 20.23 -31.10
N LEU A 8 34.45 19.18 -31.81
CA LEU A 8 33.79 17.87 -31.77
C LEU A 8 33.78 17.28 -30.34
N LYS A 9 34.92 17.34 -29.63
CA LYS A 9 35.03 16.86 -28.24
C LYS A 9 34.15 17.63 -27.27
N VAL A 10 33.99 18.94 -27.47
CA VAL A 10 33.11 19.79 -26.64
C VAL A 10 31.65 19.41 -26.87
N VAL A 11 31.25 19.18 -28.12
CA VAL A 11 29.89 18.73 -28.46
C VAL A 11 29.60 17.34 -27.88
N GLU A 12 30.54 16.40 -27.99
CA GLU A 12 30.41 15.06 -27.39
C GLU A 12 30.26 15.12 -25.87
N ALA A 13 31.02 15.98 -25.18
CA ALA A 13 30.91 16.17 -23.74
C ALA A 13 29.55 16.78 -23.32
N LEU A 14 29.00 17.68 -24.13
CA LEU A 14 27.66 18.24 -23.91
C LEU A 14 26.56 17.19 -24.08
N PHE A 15 26.68 16.30 -25.08
CA PHE A 15 25.74 15.19 -25.23
C PHE A 15 25.86 14.16 -24.10
N ALA A 16 27.08 13.82 -23.67
CA ALA A 16 27.30 12.89 -22.57
C ALA A 16 26.72 13.43 -21.25
N SER A 17 26.91 14.72 -20.97
CA SER A 17 26.34 15.36 -19.78
C SER A 17 24.81 15.45 -19.84
N ALA A 18 24.23 15.77 -21.00
CA ALA A 18 22.77 15.75 -21.20
C ALA A 18 22.16 14.36 -20.98
N ILE A 19 22.82 13.31 -21.47
CA ILE A 19 22.41 11.92 -21.25
C ILE A 19 22.46 11.58 -19.75
N LEU A 20 23.54 11.94 -19.06
CA LEU A 20 23.66 11.74 -17.60
C LEU A 20 22.56 12.45 -16.81
N ILE A 21 22.27 13.72 -17.13
CA ILE A 21 21.20 14.48 -16.49
C ILE A 21 19.85 13.79 -16.74
N PHE A 22 19.59 13.34 -17.96
CA PHE A 22 18.36 12.63 -18.29
C PHE A 22 18.20 11.32 -17.51
N PHE A 23 19.27 10.53 -17.40
CA PHE A 23 19.26 9.31 -16.57
C PHE A 23 19.02 9.63 -15.09
N LEU A 24 19.66 10.66 -14.54
CA LEU A 24 19.42 11.10 -13.15
C LEU A 24 17.98 11.53 -12.94
N VAL A 25 17.37 12.26 -13.87
CA VAL A 25 15.96 12.68 -13.80
C VAL A 25 15.03 11.47 -13.89
N LEU A 26 15.30 10.49 -14.76
CA LEU A 26 14.50 9.28 -14.87
C LEU A 26 14.58 8.42 -13.59
N ILE A 27 15.78 8.22 -13.05
CA ILE A 27 15.98 7.48 -11.80
C ILE A 27 15.28 8.22 -10.66
N ASN A 28 15.49 9.53 -10.52
CA ASN A 28 14.88 10.30 -9.45
C ASN A 28 13.35 10.33 -9.56
N ASN A 29 12.79 10.49 -10.77
CA ASN A 29 11.35 10.39 -10.98
C ASN A 29 10.81 8.98 -10.72
N ALA A 30 11.54 7.91 -11.08
CA ALA A 30 11.14 6.54 -10.77
C ALA A 30 11.09 6.31 -9.26
N TYR A 31 12.15 6.69 -8.53
CA TYR A 31 12.20 6.60 -7.08
C TYR A 31 11.15 7.48 -6.38
N LEU A 32 10.91 8.70 -6.86
CA LEU A 32 9.90 9.58 -6.30
C LEU A 32 8.48 9.07 -6.55
N LYS A 33 8.23 8.43 -7.71
CA LYS A 33 6.94 7.84 -8.07
C LYS A 33 6.64 6.56 -7.30
N GLU A 34 7.68 5.82 -6.90
CA GLU A 34 7.59 4.64 -6.04
C GLU A 34 7.52 5.00 -4.54
N SER A 35 7.93 6.22 -4.17
CA SER A 35 7.65 6.83 -2.87
C SER A 35 6.22 7.35 -2.77
N SER A 36 5.22 6.56 -3.18
CA SER A 36 3.91 6.70 -2.56
C SER A 36 4.15 6.46 -1.06
N LYS A 37 4.30 7.55 -0.31
CA LYS A 37 4.83 7.52 1.05
C LYS A 37 3.99 6.57 1.87
N ILE A 38 4.59 5.45 2.26
CA ILE A 38 4.04 4.58 3.29
C ILE A 38 3.83 5.47 4.51
N ASP A 39 2.57 5.65 4.90
CA ASP A 39 2.17 6.40 6.06
C ASP A 39 2.22 5.44 7.25
N LEU A 40 3.37 5.44 7.94
CA LEU A 40 3.62 4.54 9.07
C LEU A 40 2.64 4.78 10.22
N GLU A 41 2.18 6.02 10.42
CA GLU A 41 1.17 6.35 11.42
C GLU A 41 -0.17 5.69 11.08
N LEU A 42 -0.56 5.77 9.81
CA LEU A 42 -1.77 5.11 9.31
C LEU A 42 -1.68 3.59 9.41
N ILE A 43 -0.54 2.98 9.06
CA ILE A 43 -0.34 1.54 9.20
C ILE A 43 -0.42 1.11 10.67
N SER A 44 0.23 1.84 11.57
CA SER A 44 0.17 1.55 13.01
C SER A 44 -1.28 1.62 13.52
N ALA A 45 -2.02 2.66 13.12
CA ALA A 45 -3.42 2.83 13.47
C ALA A 45 -4.30 1.67 12.98
N LEU A 46 -4.11 1.23 11.73
CA LEU A 46 -4.82 0.08 11.19
C LEU A 46 -4.51 -1.20 11.98
N GLN A 47 -3.25 -1.41 12.34
CA GLN A 47 -2.82 -2.59 13.07
C GLN A 47 -3.41 -2.63 14.48
N ASP A 48 -3.39 -1.49 15.20
CA ASP A 48 -4.01 -1.35 16.52
C ASP A 48 -5.52 -1.58 16.45
N SER A 49 -6.18 -1.07 15.40
CA SER A 49 -7.61 -1.28 15.17
C SER A 49 -7.95 -2.76 15.02
N ILE A 50 -7.23 -3.45 14.12
CA ILE A 50 -7.46 -4.87 13.85
C ILE A 50 -7.23 -5.70 15.11
N LEU A 51 -6.19 -5.40 15.88
CA LEU A 51 -5.92 -6.10 17.14
C LEU A 51 -7.05 -5.87 18.16
N LEU A 52 -7.56 -4.65 18.27
CA LEU A 52 -8.66 -4.32 19.17
C LEU A 52 -9.96 -5.03 18.77
N LEU A 53 -10.26 -5.09 17.46
CA LEU A 53 -11.41 -5.82 16.93
C LEU A 53 -11.25 -7.34 17.03
N ASP A 54 -10.04 -7.88 17.01
CA ASP A 54 -9.84 -9.33 17.26
C ASP A 54 -10.01 -9.65 18.74
N GLN A 55 -9.44 -8.84 19.62
CA GLN A 55 -9.53 -9.01 21.08
C GLN A 55 -10.97 -8.92 21.61
N ASN A 56 -11.82 -8.07 21.02
CA ASN A 56 -13.23 -7.95 21.39
C ASN A 56 -14.12 -9.01 20.69
N GLY A 57 -13.56 -9.82 19.79
CA GLY A 57 -14.25 -10.87 19.03
C GLY A 57 -15.09 -10.38 17.85
N THR A 58 -15.20 -9.07 17.57
CA THR A 58 -16.00 -8.55 16.45
C THR A 58 -15.35 -8.87 15.11
N LEU A 59 -14.03 -8.77 15.02
CA LEU A 59 -13.29 -9.05 13.78
C LEU A 59 -13.56 -10.48 13.31
N ARG A 60 -13.45 -11.47 14.20
CA ARG A 60 -13.70 -12.88 13.87
C ARG A 60 -15.15 -13.12 13.46
N LYS A 61 -16.10 -12.55 14.19
CA LYS A 61 -17.53 -12.67 13.89
C LYS A 61 -17.86 -12.09 12.51
N ASP A 62 -17.38 -10.89 12.23
CA ASP A 62 -17.68 -10.21 10.97
C ASP A 62 -16.89 -10.83 9.80
N ALA A 63 -15.66 -11.30 10.01
CA ALA A 63 -14.85 -11.95 8.99
C ALA A 63 -15.42 -13.30 8.54
N THR A 64 -15.87 -14.14 9.48
CA THR A 64 -16.50 -15.44 9.16
C THR A 64 -17.84 -15.28 8.42
N GLN A 65 -18.52 -14.16 8.64
CA GLN A 65 -19.74 -13.78 7.92
C GLN A 65 -19.45 -13.01 6.62
N PHE A 66 -18.19 -12.80 6.27
CA PHE A 66 -17.74 -11.99 5.13
C PHE A 66 -18.31 -10.56 5.12
N ASN A 67 -18.56 -9.99 6.29
CA ASN A 67 -19.14 -8.66 6.45
C ASN A 67 -18.05 -7.57 6.43
N TYR A 68 -17.38 -7.42 5.29
CA TYR A 68 -16.29 -6.45 5.12
C TYR A 68 -16.74 -5.01 5.37
N SER A 69 -17.98 -4.65 5.02
CA SER A 69 -18.53 -3.29 5.24
C SER A 69 -18.63 -2.93 6.73
N LYS A 70 -18.87 -3.91 7.60
CA LYS A 70 -18.95 -3.68 9.03
C LYS A 70 -17.57 -3.52 9.67
N ILE A 71 -16.59 -4.29 9.19
CA ILE A 71 -15.18 -4.09 9.56
C ILE A 71 -14.70 -2.71 9.09
N GLU A 72 -15.04 -2.29 7.86
CA GLU A 72 -14.74 -0.95 7.35
C GLU A 72 -15.32 0.15 8.26
N SER A 73 -16.58 0.02 8.68
CA SER A 73 -17.22 1.01 9.54
C SER A 73 -16.64 1.03 10.96
N GLU A 74 -16.40 -0.14 11.57
CA GLU A 74 -15.86 -0.22 12.93
C GLU A 74 -14.45 0.38 13.01
N ILE A 75 -13.59 0.10 12.02
CA ILE A 75 -12.25 0.72 11.97
C ILE A 75 -12.36 2.22 11.69
N ALA A 76 -13.28 2.65 10.82
CA ALA A 76 -13.46 4.07 10.53
C ALA A 76 -13.98 4.86 11.74
N GLU A 77 -14.86 4.28 12.55
CA GLU A 77 -15.40 4.87 13.78
C GLU A 77 -14.31 5.09 14.84
N LEU A 78 -13.38 4.15 15.00
CA LEU A 78 -12.25 4.27 15.94
C LEU A 78 -11.39 5.53 15.69
N TYR A 79 -11.37 6.01 14.45
CA TYR A 79 -10.57 7.17 14.03
C TYR A 79 -11.43 8.34 13.51
N ASN A 80 -12.71 8.42 13.91
CA ASN A 80 -13.62 9.51 13.53
C ASN A 80 -13.66 9.79 12.01
N HIS A 81 -13.57 8.76 11.18
CA HIS A 81 -13.53 8.87 9.71
C HIS A 81 -12.35 9.71 9.17
N SER A 82 -11.24 9.81 9.91
CA SER A 82 -10.04 10.53 9.47
C SER A 82 -9.40 9.93 8.22
N PHE A 83 -9.71 8.67 7.91
CA PHE A 83 -9.14 7.90 6.81
C PHE A 83 -10.23 7.19 6.03
N LYS A 84 -10.02 7.03 4.73
CA LYS A 84 -10.81 6.12 3.91
C LYS A 84 -10.26 4.72 4.08
N ILE A 85 -11.12 3.79 4.49
CA ILE A 85 -10.77 2.41 4.80
C ILE A 85 -11.51 1.50 3.84
N TYR A 86 -10.78 0.52 3.31
CA TYR A 86 -11.33 -0.52 2.46
C TYR A 86 -10.85 -1.86 2.98
N VAL A 87 -11.74 -2.85 3.06
CA VAL A 87 -11.43 -4.18 3.59
C VAL A 87 -11.72 -5.23 2.54
N THR A 88 -10.80 -6.16 2.38
CA THR A 88 -11.00 -7.40 1.63
C THR A 88 -10.81 -8.58 2.58
N ILE A 89 -11.77 -9.49 2.59
CA ILE A 89 -11.72 -10.74 3.35
C ILE A 89 -11.52 -11.88 2.37
N CYS A 90 -10.51 -12.70 2.59
CA CYS A 90 -10.15 -13.84 1.77
C CYS A 90 -10.21 -15.13 2.59
N ASP A 91 -10.86 -16.15 2.03
CA ASP A 91 -10.72 -17.54 2.45
C ASP A 91 -9.92 -18.32 1.38
N ARG A 92 -9.81 -19.65 1.53
CA ARG A 92 -9.10 -20.52 0.57
C ARG A 92 -9.69 -20.54 -0.85
N THR A 93 -10.93 -20.12 -1.01
CA THR A 93 -11.76 -20.30 -2.22
C THR A 93 -12.18 -18.98 -2.86
N ARG A 94 -12.26 -17.89 -2.09
CA ARG A 94 -12.77 -16.59 -2.55
C ARG A 94 -12.25 -15.43 -1.72
N CYS A 95 -12.25 -14.26 -2.35
CA CYS A 95 -12.07 -12.98 -1.70
C CYS A 95 -13.30 -12.09 -1.94
N VAL A 96 -13.71 -11.34 -0.94
CA VAL A 96 -14.86 -10.43 -0.98
C VAL A 96 -14.53 -9.13 -0.27
N GLY A 97 -14.96 -8.03 -0.85
CA GLY A 97 -14.77 -6.69 -0.31
C GLY A 97 -14.20 -5.71 -1.31
N ASN A 98 -13.68 -4.61 -0.79
CA ASN A 98 -13.14 -3.52 -1.59
C ASN A 98 -11.61 -3.49 -1.50
N LYS A 99 -10.97 -3.25 -2.64
CA LYS A 99 -9.52 -3.04 -2.75
C LYS A 99 -9.25 -1.69 -3.38
N ILE A 100 -8.24 -1.00 -2.86
CA ILE A 100 -7.68 0.20 -3.47
C ILE A 100 -6.17 0.02 -3.67
N ASP A 101 -5.63 0.66 -4.70
CA ASP A 101 -4.18 0.71 -4.93
C ASP A 101 -3.56 1.73 -3.95
N THR A 102 -2.95 1.21 -2.88
CA THR A 102 -2.29 1.99 -1.82
C THR A 102 -1.13 1.17 -1.24
N PRO A 103 0.01 1.81 -0.92
CA PRO A 103 1.08 1.16 -0.16
C PRO A 103 0.71 0.94 1.31
N ASN A 104 -0.34 1.62 1.82
CA ASN A 104 -0.78 1.53 3.21
C ASN A 104 -1.77 0.37 3.39
N THR A 105 -1.21 -0.84 3.41
CA THR A 105 -1.98 -2.08 3.54
C THR A 105 -1.45 -2.91 4.69
N ILE A 106 -2.35 -3.50 5.47
CA ILE A 106 -2.02 -4.55 6.44
C ILE A 106 -2.72 -5.86 6.06
N SER A 107 -2.04 -6.97 6.31
CA SER A 107 -2.62 -8.31 6.24
C SER A 107 -2.69 -8.89 7.64
N TYR A 108 -3.85 -9.43 8.00
CA TYR A 108 -4.10 -10.09 9.27
C TYR A 108 -4.78 -11.43 9.04
N THR A 109 -4.23 -12.50 9.60
CA THR A 109 -4.80 -13.85 9.44
C THR A 109 -5.46 -14.30 10.74
N ILE A 110 -6.75 -14.60 10.67
CA ILE A 110 -7.47 -15.28 11.74
C ILE A 110 -7.29 -16.79 11.53
N ALA A 111 -6.67 -17.45 12.51
CA ALA A 111 -6.57 -18.90 12.53
C ALA A 111 -7.98 -19.50 12.56
N GLY A 112 -8.24 -20.40 11.60
CA GLY A 112 -9.52 -21.07 11.46
C GLY A 112 -9.81 -22.07 12.61
N GLU A 113 -11.09 -22.29 12.89
CA GLU A 113 -11.56 -23.42 13.69
C GLU A 113 -11.84 -24.65 12.79
N ILE A 114 -12.15 -25.81 13.37
CA ILE A 114 -12.29 -27.09 12.65
C ILE A 114 -13.29 -27.00 11.47
N GLU A 115 -14.31 -26.14 11.56
CA GLU A 115 -15.34 -25.97 10.54
C GLU A 115 -15.03 -24.90 9.48
N TYR A 116 -14.13 -23.94 9.78
CA TYR A 116 -13.82 -22.82 8.89
C TYR A 116 -12.30 -22.70 8.72
N GLY A 117 -11.82 -22.78 7.48
CA GLY A 117 -10.40 -22.56 7.17
C GLY A 117 -9.91 -21.18 7.61
N PRO A 118 -8.58 -20.96 7.65
CA PRO A 118 -8.03 -19.65 8.00
C PRO A 118 -8.57 -18.57 7.07
N VAL A 119 -8.85 -17.41 7.64
CA VAL A 119 -9.36 -16.23 6.93
C VAL A 119 -8.31 -15.14 6.97
N GLU A 120 -7.94 -14.61 5.81
CA GLU A 120 -7.05 -13.46 5.68
C GLU A 120 -7.89 -12.19 5.51
N ILE A 121 -7.55 -11.15 6.25
CA ILE A 121 -8.18 -9.84 6.21
C ILE A 121 -7.12 -8.84 5.75
N LEU A 122 -7.37 -8.24 4.60
CA LEU A 122 -6.55 -7.20 4.00
C LEU A 122 -7.24 -5.86 4.24
N VAL A 123 -6.58 -4.96 4.96
CA VAL A 123 -7.10 -3.62 5.23
C VAL A 123 -6.24 -2.61 4.51
N TYR A 124 -6.88 -1.81 3.67
CA TYR A 124 -6.28 -0.74 2.89
C TYR A 124 -6.75 0.59 3.44
N ALA A 125 -5.83 1.55 3.59
CA ALA A 125 -6.22 2.91 3.93
C ALA A 125 -5.58 3.98 3.06
N LYS A 126 -6.29 5.09 2.97
CA LYS A 126 -5.86 6.29 2.25
C LYS A 126 -6.39 7.53 2.97
N ARG A 127 -5.52 8.52 3.18
CA ARG A 127 -5.93 9.89 3.55
C ARG A 127 -6.62 10.56 2.36
#